data_AF-A0A6M8U3U3-F1
#
_entry.id   AF-A0A6M8U3U3-F1
#
_cell.length_a   1.000
_cell.length_b   1.000
_cell.length_c   1.000
_cell.angle_alpha   90.00
_cell.angle_beta   90.00
_cell.angle_gamma   90.00
#
_symmetry.space_group_name_H-M   'P 1'
#
loop_
_entity.id
_entity.type
_entity.pdbx_description
1 polymer ?
#
loop_
_entity_poly.entity_id
_entity_poly.type
_entity_poly.pdbx_seq_one_letter_code
_entity_poly.pdbx_strand_id
1 'polypeptide(L)' 'MVKLRLKRCGRKQRAIYQIVAIDVRSRRKLQKVGFYDPMKNQTYLNVPAIRYFLEKGAQPTGTVHDILRKAEFLKEFIT' A
#
# COMPACT_ATOMS: atom_id res chain seq x y z
N MET A 1 -10.46 -11.12 -4.22
CA MET A 1 -9.85 -10.01 -4.96
C MET A 1 -8.69 -9.47 -4.13
N VAL A 2 -7.55 -9.24 -4.77
CA VAL A 2 -6.38 -8.65 -4.11
C VAL A 2 -6.65 -7.18 -3.83
N LYS A 3 -6.33 -6.74 -2.60
CA LYS A 3 -6.39 -5.33 -2.20
C LYS A 3 -5.03 -4.86 -1.70
N LEU A 4 -4.70 -3.63 -2.03
CA LEU A 4 -3.60 -2.89 -1.40
C LEU A 4 -4.16 -2.13 -0.20
N ARG A 5 -3.75 -2.53 1.01
CA ARG A 5 -4.24 -1.94 2.26
C ARG A 5 -3.10 -1.64 3.23
N LEU A 6 -3.40 -0.77 4.20
CA LEU A 6 -2.53 -0.52 5.34
C LEU A 6 -2.70 -1.64 6.38
N LYS A 7 -1.59 -2.19 6.83
CA LYS A 7 -1.50 -3.04 8.02
C LYS A 7 -0.83 -2.25 9.11
N ARG A 8 -1.55 -1.99 10.21
CA ARG A 8 -0.96 -1.33 11.37
C ARG A 8 0.10 -2.22 12.00
N CYS A 9 1.25 -1.63 12.24
CA CYS A 9 2.40 -2.15 12.94
C CYS A 9 2.89 -1.08 13.94
N GLY A 10 3.84 -1.43 14.78
CA GLY A 10 4.39 -0.50 15.78
C GLY A 10 3.83 -0.68 17.18
N ARG A 11 4.09 0.30 18.03
CA ARG A 11 3.80 0.26 19.47
C ARG A 11 2.51 1.01 19.78
N LYS A 12 1.98 0.83 20.99
CA LYS A 12 0.90 1.68 21.52
C LYS A 12 1.30 3.15 21.37
N GLN A 13 0.39 3.99 20.88
CA GLN A 13 0.59 5.42 20.57
C GLN A 13 1.68 5.77 19.52
N ARG A 14 2.33 4.79 18.90
CA ARG A 14 3.24 4.99 17.75
C ARG A 14 2.77 4.13 16.59
N ALA A 15 1.77 4.65 15.87
CA ALA A 15 1.17 3.96 14.74
C ALA A 15 2.09 4.06 13.52
N ILE A 16 2.50 2.90 13.03
CA ILE A 16 3.29 2.73 11.82
C ILE A 16 2.49 1.81 10.90
N TYR A 17 2.55 2.01 9.59
CA TYR A 17 1.76 1.22 8.65
C TYR A 17 2.65 0.56 7.61
N GLN A 18 2.41 -0.73 7.37
CA GLN A 18 2.95 -1.42 6.21
C GLN A 18 1.91 -1.41 5.10
N ILE A 19 2.31 -1.10 3.87
CA ILE A 19 1.45 -1.26 2.71
C ILE A 19 1.59 -2.71 2.25
N VAL A 20 0.49 -3.43 2.21
CA VAL A 20 0.46 -4.87 1.91
C VAL A 20 -0.52 -5.17 0.79
N ALA A 21 -0.11 -6.07 -0.10
CA ALA A 21 -0.99 -6.74 -1.05
C ALA A 21 -1.49 -8.03 -0.40
N ILE A 22 -2.82 -8.18 -0.35
CA ILE A 22 -3.46 -9.37 0.21
C ILE A 22 -4.80 -9.63 -0.47
N ASP A 23 -5.11 -10.92 -0.70
CA ASP A 23 -6.46 -11.30 -1.10
C ASP A 23 -7.43 -11.12 0.07
N VAL A 24 -8.58 -10.50 -0.18
CA VAL A 24 -9.62 -10.19 0.83
C VAL A 24 -10.03 -11.42 1.63
N ARG A 25 -10.02 -12.62 1.02
CA ARG A 25 -10.39 -13.88 1.66
C ARG A 25 -9.23 -14.56 2.38
N SER A 26 -7.99 -14.13 2.15
CA SER A 26 -6.80 -14.77 2.70
C SER A 26 -6.34 -14.11 3.99
N ARG A 27 -6.07 -14.93 5.01
CA ARG A 27 -5.45 -14.48 6.28
C ARG A 27 -3.92 -14.58 6.29
N ARG A 28 -3.33 -15.38 5.38
CA ARG A 28 -1.96 -15.87 5.51
C ARG A 28 -0.95 -15.26 4.52
N LYS A 29 -1.32 -15.04 3.26
CA LYS A 29 -0.38 -14.54 2.23
C LYS A 29 -0.42 -13.02 2.13
N LEU A 30 0.49 -12.36 2.84
CA LEU A 30 0.70 -10.92 2.82
C LEU A 30 2.02 -10.62 2.11
N GLN A 31 1.99 -9.90 0.98
CA GLN A 31 3.21 -9.37 0.38
C GLN A 31 3.36 -7.90 0.78
N LYS A 32 4.49 -7.56 1.41
CA LYS A 32 4.82 -6.18 1.76
C LYS A 32 5.29 -5.47 0.49
N VAL A 33 4.62 -4.37 0.15
CA VAL A 33 4.93 -3.56 -1.05
C VAL A 33 5.29 -2.12 -0.69
N GLY A 34 5.25 -1.77 0.60
CA GLY A 34 5.66 -0.44 1.03
C GLY A 34 5.48 -0.23 2.53
N PHE A 35 5.64 1.03 2.93
CA PHE A 35 5.64 1.48 4.29
C PHE A 35 5.19 2.94 4.37
N TYR A 36 4.48 3.28 5.43
CA TYR A 36 3.97 4.61 5.71
C TYR A 36 4.07 4.90 7.21
N ASP A 37 4.78 5.96 7.56
CA ASP A 37 4.86 6.50 8.91
C ASP A 37 4.23 7.91 8.92
N PRO A 38 3.00 8.07 9.46
CA PRO A 38 2.35 9.37 9.52
C PRO A 38 3.03 10.33 10.50
N MET A 39 3.72 9.82 11.54
CA MET A 39 4.34 10.67 12.56
C MET A 39 5.58 11.36 12.01
N LYS A 40 6.33 10.68 11.14
CA LYS A 40 7.52 11.22 10.47
C LYS A 40 7.23 11.73 9.06
N ASN A 41 6.00 11.60 8.59
CA ASN A 41 5.60 11.82 7.19
C ASN A 41 6.51 11.09 6.19
N GLN A 42 7.01 9.90 6.56
CA GLN A 42 7.92 9.10 5.74
C GLN A 42 7.14 8.02 4.99
N THR A 43 7.33 7.96 3.68
CA THR A 43 6.70 6.95 2.82
C THR A 43 7.75 6.26 1.97
N TYR A 44 7.73 4.94 1.99
CA TYR A 44 8.57 4.12 1.12
C TYR A 44 7.68 3.19 0.30
N LEU A 45 7.78 3.28 -1.02
CA LEU A 45 6.97 2.51 -1.96
C LEU A 45 7.88 1.61 -2.78
N ASN A 46 7.64 0.30 -2.77
CA ASN A 46 8.28 -0.61 -3.70
C ASN A 46 7.52 -0.55 -5.03
N VAL A 47 7.91 0.40 -5.87
CA VAL A 47 7.34 0.68 -7.19
C VAL A 47 7.10 -0.58 -8.03
N PRO A 48 8.10 -1.44 -8.31
CA PRO A 48 7.89 -2.59 -9.19
C PRO A 48 6.89 -3.60 -8.60
N ALA A 49 6.90 -3.79 -7.27
CA ALA A 49 5.92 -4.66 -6.62
C ALA A 49 4.50 -4.09 -6.68
N ILE A 50 4.33 -2.78 -6.44
CA ILE A 50 3.02 -2.12 -6.49
C ILE A 50 2.46 -2.19 -7.91
N ARG A 51 3.27 -1.85 -8.93
CA ARG A 51 2.89 -1.93 -10.35
C ARG A 51 2.36 -3.31 -10.72
N TYR A 52 3.10 -4.36 -10.38
CA TYR A 52 2.69 -5.74 -10.63
C TYR A 52 1.29 -6.07 -10.07
N PHE A 53 0.98 -5.59 -8.88
CA PHE A 53 -0.34 -5.84 -8.29
C PHE A 53 -1.44 -5.00 -8.94
N LEU A 54 -1.18 -3.73 -9.25
CA LEU A 54 -2.15 -2.87 -9.94
C LEU A 54 -2.49 -3.41 -11.33
N GLU A 55 -1.49 -3.83 -12.11
CA GLU A 55 -1.68 -4.46 -13.42
C GLU A 55 -2.52 -5.74 -13.35
N LYS A 56 -2.42 -6.48 -12.24
CA LYS A 56 -3.25 -7.66 -11.96
C LYS A 56 -4.64 -7.33 -11.40
N GLY A 57 -5.04 -6.07 -11.41
CA GLY A 57 -6.35 -5.59 -10.97
C GLY A 57 -6.49 -5.47 -9.45
N ALA A 58 -5.38 -5.37 -8.70
CA ALA A 58 -5.46 -5.11 -7.27
C ALA A 58 -6.04 -3.73 -6.99
N GLN A 59 -7.04 -3.67 -6.10
CA GLN A 59 -7.71 -2.42 -5.77
C GLN A 59 -7.10 -1.78 -4.52
N PRO A 60 -6.57 -0.54 -4.60
CA PRO A 60 -6.11 0.17 -3.43
C PRO A 60 -7.29 0.64 -2.56
N THR A 61 -7.08 0.66 -1.24
CA THR A 61 -7.99 1.33 -0.30
C THR A 61 -7.84 2.84 -0.38
N GLY A 62 -8.85 3.62 0.03
CA GLY A 62 -8.86 5.10 -0.11
C GLY A 62 -7.56 5.78 0.34
N THR A 63 -7.11 5.49 1.57
CA THR A 63 -5.85 6.07 2.08
C THR A 63 -4.62 5.63 1.29
N VAL A 64 -4.55 4.37 0.84
CA VAL A 64 -3.43 3.89 0.02
C VAL A 64 -3.45 4.56 -1.35
N HIS A 65 -4.64 4.74 -1.93
CA HIS A 65 -4.81 5.47 -3.18
C HIS A 65 -4.32 6.92 -3.06
N ASP A 66 -4.65 7.61 -1.97
CA ASP A 66 -4.16 8.97 -1.73
C ASP A 66 -2.64 9.03 -1.55
N ILE A 67 -2.05 8.03 -0.87
CA ILE A 67 -0.59 7.89 -0.75
C ILE A 67 0.05 7.71 -2.14
N LEU A 68 -0.49 6.81 -2.97
CA LEU A 68 0.02 6.56 -4.32
C LEU A 68 -0.14 7.79 -5.23
N ARG A 69 -1.25 8.52 -5.09
CA ARG A 69 -1.50 9.79 -5.79
C ARG A 69 -0.50 10.86 -5.39
N LYS A 70 -0.22 11.02 -4.09
CA LYS A 70 0.78 11.98 -3.57
C LYS A 70 2.20 11.65 -4.02
N ALA A 71 2.51 10.37 -4.20
CA ALA A 71 3.78 9.92 -4.77
C ALA A 71 3.83 10.00 -6.31
N GLU A 72 2.82 10.61 -6.94
CA GLU A 72 2.65 10.74 -8.39
C GLU A 72 2.60 9.44 -9.19
N PHE A 73 2.48 8.30 -8.50
CA PHE A 73 2.57 6.95 -9.08
C PHE A 73 1.44 6.62 -10.06
N LEU A 74 0.25 7.20 -9.83
CA LEU A 74 -0.93 6.92 -10.62
C LEU A 74 -1.01 7.73 -11.93
N LYS A 75 -0.14 8.73 -12.12
CA LYS A 75 -0.09 9.50 -13.37
C LYS A 75 0.33 8.61 -14.55
N GLU A 76 1.18 7.63 -14.30
CA GLU A 76 1.71 6.69 -15.31
C GLU A 76 0.67 5.70 -15.88
N PHE A 77 -0.47 5.51 -15.21
CA PHE A 77 -1.49 4.52 -15.62
C PHE A 77 -2.73 5.14 -16.30
N ILE A 78 -2.82 6.47 -16.35
CA ILE A 78 -3.98 7.22 -16.88
C ILE A 78 -3.66 7.88 -18.24
N THR A 79 -2.43 7.70 -18.75
CA THR A 79 -2.03 8.18 -20.09
C THR A 79 -2.11 7.03 -21.09
#